data_AF-A0A9P6XG12-F1
#
_entry.id   AF-A0A9P6XG12-F1
#
_cell.length_a   1.000
_cell.length_b   1.000
_cell.length_c   1.000
_cell.angle_alpha   90.00
_cell.angle_beta   90.00
_cell.angle_gamma   90.00
#
_symmetry.space_group_name_H-M   'P 1'
#
loop_
_entity.id
_entity.type
_entity.pdbx_description
1 polymer ?
#
loop_
_entity_poly.entity_id
_entity_poly.type
_entity_poly.pdbx_seq_one_letter_code
_entity_poly.pdbx_strand_id
1 'polypeptide(L)'
;MFSFNSNSQITNISHNNWKAFISSPMHHIPRNVDDDYCHLRKLPETEQHRLFTCIQKQDLWNAAFKKYLSNPKDPNCSSIFEDLSTLRLSKYYILHYHDKFTIYDFFATVIRFIWKAHWQQFFEQTPILDEIVLNQIQKELLKLSAYNSLF
;
A
#
# COMPACT_ATOMS: atom_id res chain seq x y z
N MET A 1 -9.19 -3.71 -19.79
CA MET A 1 -10.18 -2.93 -19.03
C MET A 1 -10.34 -3.62 -17.68
N PHE A 2 -9.56 -3.22 -16.67
CA PHE A 2 -9.90 -3.54 -15.29
C PHE A 2 -10.31 -2.24 -14.61
N SER A 3 -11.57 -2.20 -14.23
CA SER A 3 -12.18 -1.18 -13.40
C SER A 3 -11.77 -1.45 -11.96
N PHE A 4 -11.05 -0.53 -11.33
CA PHE A 4 -11.06 -0.46 -9.88
C PHE A 4 -12.45 0.01 -9.48
N ASN A 5 -13.37 -0.94 -9.32
CA ASN A 5 -14.67 -0.66 -8.76
C ASN A 5 -14.44 -0.08 -7.36
N SER A 6 -14.76 1.20 -7.20
CA SER A 6 -14.71 1.95 -5.94
C SER A 6 -15.61 1.33 -4.84
N ASN A 7 -16.37 0.29 -5.18
CA ASN A 7 -17.24 -0.47 -4.28
C ASN A 7 -16.72 -1.86 -3.89
N SER A 8 -15.51 -2.28 -4.27
CA SER A 8 -14.92 -3.49 -3.68
C SER A 8 -14.49 -3.16 -2.25
N GLN A 9 -15.40 -3.36 -1.30
CA GLN A 9 -15.03 -3.58 0.09
C GLN A 9 -13.93 -4.65 0.06
N ILE A 10 -12.72 -4.28 0.48
CA ILE A 10 -11.60 -5.21 0.56
C ILE A 10 -11.92 -6.13 1.74
N THR A 11 -12.80 -7.11 1.52
CA THR A 11 -13.09 -8.12 2.51
C THR A 11 -11.92 -9.08 2.51
N ASN A 12 -11.15 -9.07 3.61
CA ASN A 12 -10.23 -10.11 4.03
C ASN A 12 -9.39 -10.70 2.88
N ILE A 13 -8.31 -10.02 2.47
CA ILE A 13 -7.43 -10.57 1.43
C ILE A 13 -6.73 -11.82 1.98
N SER A 14 -7.19 -12.99 1.53
CA SER A 14 -6.53 -14.26 1.83
C SER A 14 -5.10 -14.27 1.27
N HIS A 15 -4.23 -15.09 1.87
CA HIS A 15 -2.85 -15.28 1.41
C HIS A 15 -2.75 -15.58 -0.10
N ASN A 16 -3.69 -16.36 -0.65
CA ASN A 16 -3.73 -16.70 -2.07
C ASN A 16 -4.15 -15.50 -2.94
N ASN A 17 -5.09 -14.69 -2.45
CA ASN A 17 -5.56 -13.50 -3.14
C ASN A 17 -4.52 -12.36 -3.08
N TRP A 18 -3.65 -12.36 -2.06
CA TRP A 18 -2.59 -11.37 -1.90
C TRP A 18 -1.61 -11.38 -3.06
N LYS A 19 -1.14 -12.55 -3.50
CA LYS A 19 -0.23 -12.66 -4.66
C LYS A 19 -0.84 -12.03 -5.92
N ALA A 20 -2.10 -12.37 -6.20
CA ALA A 20 -2.82 -11.77 -7.31
C ALA A 20 -2.98 -10.24 -7.12
N PHE A 21 -3.25 -9.79 -5.89
CA PHE A 21 -3.38 -8.36 -5.56
C PHE A 21 -2.06 -7.59 -5.65
N ILE A 22 -0.88 -8.17 -5.41
CA ILE A 22 0.39 -7.45 -5.66
C ILE A 22 0.76 -7.47 -7.14
N SER A 23 0.42 -8.55 -7.86
CA SER A 23 0.71 -8.67 -9.29
C SER A 23 -0.25 -7.83 -10.15
N SER A 24 -1.53 -7.70 -9.77
CA SER A 24 -2.58 -7.05 -10.57
C SER A 24 -2.48 -5.52 -10.72
N PRO A 25 -2.19 -4.72 -9.68
CA PRO A 25 -2.12 -3.26 -9.74
C PRO A 25 -1.05 -2.76 -10.73
N MET A 26 -0.11 -3.64 -11.09
CA MET A 26 1.06 -3.30 -11.90
C MET A 26 0.85 -3.52 -13.41
N HIS A 27 -0.20 -4.25 -13.81
CA HIS A 27 -0.37 -4.72 -15.19
C HIS A 27 -1.07 -3.73 -16.15
N HIS A 28 -1.44 -2.54 -15.69
CA HIS A 28 -2.20 -1.57 -16.49
C HIS A 28 -1.53 -0.19 -16.61
N ILE A 29 -0.21 -0.16 -16.55
CA ILE A 29 0.55 1.00 -17.02
C ILE A 29 0.68 0.86 -18.53
N PRO A 30 0.27 1.86 -19.34
CA PRO A 30 0.54 1.84 -20.77
C PRO A 30 2.04 1.62 -20.98
N ARG A 31 2.43 0.62 -21.78
CA ARG A 31 3.84 0.31 -22.09
C ARG A 31 4.62 1.46 -22.74
N ASN A 32 3.93 2.53 -23.18
CA ASN A 32 4.49 3.72 -23.80
C ASN A 32 4.43 4.93 -22.86
N VAL A 33 5.03 4.81 -21.68
CA VAL A 33 5.36 5.97 -20.86
C VAL A 33 6.86 6.18 -21.04
N ASP A 34 7.24 7.23 -21.76
CA ASP A 34 8.64 7.46 -22.16
C ASP A 34 9.60 7.73 -20.99
N ASP A 35 9.06 7.98 -19.78
CA ASP A 35 9.85 8.29 -18.59
C ASP A 35 9.56 7.28 -17.47
N ASP A 36 10.28 6.15 -17.51
CA ASP A 36 10.33 5.15 -16.43
C ASP A 36 11.20 5.62 -15.26
N TYR A 37 11.39 6.92 -15.03
CA TYR A 37 12.21 7.46 -13.94
C TYR A 37 11.40 8.23 -12.90
N CYS A 38 11.81 8.09 -11.64
CA CYS A 38 11.24 8.86 -10.55
C CYS A 38 11.54 10.36 -10.72
N HIS A 39 10.48 11.17 -10.79
CA HIS A 39 10.58 12.62 -10.93
C HIS A 39 11.43 13.31 -9.83
N LEU A 40 11.53 12.70 -8.64
CA LEU A 40 12.28 13.27 -7.51
C LEU A 40 13.77 12.91 -7.53
N ARG A 41 14.09 11.66 -7.87
CA ARG A 41 15.45 11.09 -7.73
C ARG A 41 16.14 10.86 -9.07
N LYS A 42 15.41 10.93 -10.19
CA LYS A 42 15.85 10.57 -11.54
C LYS A 42 16.49 9.18 -11.59
N LEU A 43 15.94 8.25 -10.81
CA LEU A 43 16.32 6.83 -10.79
C LEU A 43 15.25 6.02 -11.52
N PRO A 44 15.60 4.88 -12.13
CA PRO A 44 14.62 3.98 -12.71
C PRO A 44 13.54 3.61 -11.68
N GLU A 45 12.28 3.80 -12.06
CA GLU A 45 11.10 3.62 -11.25
C GLU A 45 10.67 2.15 -11.26
N THR A 46 11.46 1.32 -10.58
CA THR A 46 11.13 -0.08 -10.32
C THR A 46 9.89 -0.21 -9.44
N GLU A 47 9.27 -1.39 -9.39
CA GLU A 47 8.11 -1.67 -8.53
C GLU A 47 8.39 -1.33 -7.06
N GLN A 48 9.56 -1.73 -6.57
CA GLN A 48 10.04 -1.41 -5.23
C GLN A 48 10.21 0.10 -5.03
N HIS A 49 10.80 0.80 -6.00
CA HIS A 49 10.99 2.24 -5.89
C HIS A 49 9.66 2.99 -5.87
N ARG A 50 8.78 2.64 -6.81
CA ARG A 50 7.48 3.27 -7.04
C ARG A 50 6.56 3.20 -5.83
N LEU A 51 6.58 2.06 -5.14
CA LEU A 51 5.64 1.77 -4.05
C LEU A 51 6.26 1.86 -2.65
N PHE A 52 7.57 1.66 -2.49
CA PHE A 52 8.19 1.48 -1.18
C PHE A 52 9.37 2.43 -0.93
N THR A 53 10.34 2.52 -1.84
CA THR A 53 11.64 3.12 -1.51
C THR A 53 11.85 4.55 -2.03
N CYS A 54 10.93 5.10 -2.82
CA CYS A 54 10.90 6.54 -3.09
C CYS A 54 10.66 7.32 -1.78
N ILE A 55 11.37 8.44 -1.56
CA ILE A 55 11.37 9.17 -0.28
C ILE A 55 9.96 9.56 0.17
N GLN A 56 9.12 10.11 -0.71
CA GLN A 56 7.72 10.45 -0.40
C GLN A 56 6.89 9.22 0.00
N LYS A 57 7.20 8.04 -0.54
CA LYS A 57 6.48 6.80 -0.20
C LYS A 57 6.99 6.20 1.09
N GLN A 58 8.29 6.33 1.38
CA GLN A 58 8.86 5.94 2.66
C GLN A 58 8.24 6.73 3.80
N ASP A 59 8.01 8.03 3.64
CA ASP A 59 7.39 8.86 4.68
C ASP A 59 5.98 8.37 5.03
N LEU A 60 5.17 8.05 4.00
CA LEU A 60 3.85 7.44 4.16
C LEU A 60 3.91 6.08 4.87
N TRP A 61 4.84 5.21 4.46
CA TRP A 61 5.03 3.91 5.08
C TRP A 61 5.45 4.03 6.54
N ASN A 62 6.44 4.87 6.84
CA ASN A 62 6.94 5.11 8.19
C ASN A 62 5.83 5.62 9.11
N ALA A 63 5.01 6.56 8.63
CA ALA A 63 3.86 7.07 9.38
C ALA A 63 2.81 5.96 9.63
N ALA A 64 2.52 5.13 8.63
CA ALA A 64 1.61 4.00 8.77
C ALA A 64 2.15 2.95 9.77
N PHE A 65 3.44 2.59 9.69
CA PHE A 65 4.05 1.62 10.60
C PHE A 65 4.05 2.09 12.02
N LYS A 66 4.49 3.33 12.26
CA LYS A 66 4.48 3.93 13.60
C LYS A 66 3.10 3.91 14.24
N LYS A 67 2.05 4.04 13.43
CA LYS A 67 0.67 4.07 13.91
C LYS A 67 0.06 2.68 14.12
N TYR A 68 0.36 1.73 13.25
CA TYR A 68 -0.39 0.47 13.19
C TYR A 68 0.43 -0.77 13.52
N LEU A 69 1.76 -0.75 13.45
CA LEU A 69 2.57 -1.94 13.75
C LEU A 69 3.12 -1.90 15.18
N SER A 70 2.99 -3.03 15.88
CA SER A 70 3.65 -3.27 17.16
C SER A 70 5.00 -3.97 16.99
N ASN A 71 5.14 -4.76 15.92
CA ASN A 71 6.38 -5.42 15.52
C ASN A 71 6.43 -5.61 14.00
N PRO A 72 7.60 -5.40 13.37
CA PRO A 72 8.77 -4.68 13.90
C PRO A 72 8.44 -3.19 14.14
N LYS A 73 9.17 -2.53 15.05
CA LYS A 73 8.93 -1.12 15.41
C LYS A 73 9.28 -0.15 14.28
N ASP A 74 10.39 -0.39 13.59
CA ASP A 74 10.91 0.48 12.53
C ASP A 74 11.35 -0.35 11.31
N PRO A 75 10.40 -0.99 10.59
CA PRO A 75 10.76 -1.79 9.43
C PRO A 75 11.29 -0.93 8.29
N ASN A 76 12.36 -1.40 7.65
CA ASN A 76 12.85 -0.81 6.43
C ASN A 76 11.94 -1.19 5.23
N CYS A 77 11.56 -0.19 4.43
CA CYS A 77 10.67 -0.36 3.26
C CYS A 77 11.20 -1.37 2.22
N SER A 78 12.52 -1.51 2.05
CA SER A 78 13.11 -2.52 1.17
C SER A 78 12.88 -3.95 1.70
N SER A 79 13.08 -4.16 3.00
CA SER A 79 12.82 -5.46 3.63
C SER A 79 11.34 -5.83 3.53
N ILE A 80 10.45 -4.86 3.73
CA ILE A 80 9.00 -5.07 3.56
C ILE A 80 8.64 -5.48 2.14
N PHE A 81 9.23 -4.84 1.13
CA PHE A 81 9.01 -5.24 -0.25
C PHE A 81 9.43 -6.70 -0.48
N GLU A 82 10.59 -7.11 0.05
CA GLU A 82 11.05 -8.50 -0.02
C GLU A 82 10.11 -9.45 0.73
N ASP A 83 9.68 -9.10 1.94
CA ASP A 83 8.76 -9.90 2.74
C ASP A 83 7.38 -10.03 2.08
N LEU A 84 6.87 -8.98 1.46
CA LEU A 84 5.62 -9.00 0.70
C LEU A 84 5.75 -9.84 -0.58
N SER A 85 6.89 -9.73 -1.27
CA SER A 85 7.17 -10.51 -2.49
C SER A 85 7.32 -12.00 -2.20
N THR A 86 7.84 -12.34 -1.01
CA THR A 86 8.06 -13.72 -0.56
C THR A 86 6.98 -14.27 0.38
N LEU A 87 5.95 -13.46 0.67
CA LEU A 87 4.85 -13.74 1.61
C LEU A 87 5.29 -14.07 3.05
N ARG A 88 6.40 -13.49 3.51
CA ARG A 88 6.96 -13.68 4.86
C ARG A 88 6.40 -12.65 5.86
N LEU A 89 5.08 -12.64 6.00
CA LEU A 89 4.38 -11.62 6.80
C LEU A 89 4.08 -12.01 8.24
N SER A 90 4.40 -13.24 8.66
CA SER A 90 4.12 -13.76 10.01
C SER A 90 4.83 -13.01 11.14
N LYS A 91 5.88 -12.24 10.83
CA LYS A 91 6.61 -11.42 11.79
C LYS A 91 5.95 -10.06 12.06
N TYR A 92 4.93 -9.68 11.30
CA TYR A 92 4.30 -8.37 11.41
C TYR A 92 3.03 -8.45 12.28
N TYR A 93 2.95 -7.56 13.26
CA TYR A 93 1.86 -7.53 14.24
C TYR A 93 1.21 -6.15 14.28
N ILE A 94 -0.13 -6.11 14.23
CA ILE A 94 -0.94 -4.89 14.22
C ILE A 94 -1.25 -4.43 15.65
N LEU A 95 -0.70 -3.30 16.07
CA LEU A 95 -0.96 -2.69 17.36
C LEU A 95 -2.45 -2.33 17.54
N HIS A 96 -3.10 -2.74 18.65
CA HIS A 96 -4.48 -2.39 19.06
C HIS A 96 -5.64 -2.77 18.12
N TYR A 97 -5.37 -3.37 16.94
CA TYR A 97 -6.38 -3.73 15.94
C TYR A 97 -6.28 -5.19 15.46
N HIS A 98 -5.59 -6.06 16.20
CA HIS A 98 -5.37 -7.46 15.81
C HIS A 98 -6.65 -8.25 15.48
N ASP A 99 -7.75 -7.98 16.18
CA ASP A 99 -9.03 -8.66 15.95
C ASP A 99 -9.92 -7.94 14.91
N LYS A 100 -9.45 -6.80 14.40
CA LYS A 100 -10.24 -5.88 13.58
C LYS A 100 -9.91 -5.97 12.09
N PHE A 101 -8.65 -6.21 11.73
CA PHE A 101 -8.23 -6.46 10.35
C PHE A 101 -6.91 -7.24 10.34
N THR A 102 -6.66 -7.98 9.26
CA THR A 102 -5.45 -8.79 9.13
C THR A 102 -4.26 -7.94 8.66
N ILE A 103 -3.05 -8.48 8.80
CA ILE A 103 -1.85 -7.84 8.25
C ILE A 103 -1.92 -7.68 6.73
N TYR A 104 -2.61 -8.59 6.04
CA TYR A 104 -2.83 -8.50 4.60
C TYR A 104 -3.74 -7.33 4.24
N ASP A 105 -4.84 -7.13 4.99
CA ASP A 105 -5.73 -5.99 4.81
C ASP A 105 -5.01 -4.66 5.03
N PHE A 106 -4.12 -4.63 6.03
CA PHE A 106 -3.27 -3.47 6.30
C PHE A 106 -2.36 -3.14 5.10
N PHE A 107 -1.51 -4.08 4.68
CA PHE A 107 -0.60 -3.82 3.56
C PHE A 107 -1.36 -3.54 2.26
N ALA A 108 -2.49 -4.21 2.02
CA ALA A 108 -3.32 -4.00 0.83
C ALA A 108 -3.82 -2.56 0.76
N THR A 109 -4.34 -2.09 1.89
CA THR A 109 -4.88 -0.75 2.02
C THR A 109 -3.80 0.29 1.79
N VAL A 110 -2.64 0.15 2.43
CA VAL A 110 -1.54 1.11 2.28
C VAL A 110 -1.00 1.13 0.84
N ILE A 111 -0.73 -0.03 0.24
CA ILE A 111 -0.27 -0.13 -1.16
C ILE A 111 -1.28 0.51 -2.11
N ARG A 112 -2.58 0.23 -1.93
CA ARG A 112 -3.64 0.79 -2.78
C ARG A 112 -3.64 2.31 -2.77
N PHE A 113 -3.53 2.93 -1.60
CA PHE A 113 -3.55 4.39 -1.49
C PHE A 113 -2.24 5.04 -1.93
N ILE A 114 -1.09 4.41 -1.69
CA ILE A 114 0.19 4.83 -2.26
C ILE A 114 0.17 4.77 -3.78
N TRP A 115 -0.32 3.66 -4.35
CA TRP A 115 -0.45 3.47 -5.78
C TRP A 115 -1.38 4.52 -6.40
N LYS A 116 -2.55 4.73 -5.78
CA LYS A 116 -3.48 5.78 -6.21
C LYS A 116 -2.82 7.16 -6.21
N ALA A 117 -2.16 7.54 -5.12
CA ALA A 117 -1.48 8.82 -5.02
C ALA A 117 -0.37 8.99 -6.07
N HIS A 118 0.42 7.94 -6.31
CA HIS A 118 1.42 7.92 -7.37
C HIS A 118 0.80 8.10 -8.76
N TRP A 119 -0.29 7.39 -9.05
CA TRP A 119 -0.99 7.51 -10.33
C TRP A 119 -1.50 8.94 -10.57
N GLN A 120 -2.13 9.54 -9.56
CA GLN A 120 -2.62 10.93 -9.65
C GLN A 120 -1.47 11.93 -9.80
N GLN A 121 -0.33 11.70 -9.14
CA GLN A 121 0.85 12.53 -9.35
C GLN A 121 1.39 12.43 -10.77
N PHE A 122 1.45 11.21 -11.32
CA PHE A 122 2.04 10.97 -12.62
C PHE A 122 1.15 11.46 -13.77
N PHE A 123 -0.13 11.09 -13.76
CA PHE A 123 -1.05 11.37 -14.88
C PHE A 123 -1.88 12.64 -14.72
N GLU A 124 -2.18 13.03 -13.49
CA GLU A 124 -3.05 14.18 -13.18
C GLU A 124 -2.26 15.37 -12.60
N GLN A 125 -0.93 15.25 -12.49
CA GLN A 125 -0.03 16.26 -11.90
C GLN A 125 -0.46 16.68 -10.48
N THR A 126 -1.15 15.81 -9.76
CA THR A 126 -1.64 16.09 -8.40
C THR A 126 -0.54 15.77 -7.39
N PRO A 127 -0.09 16.74 -6.56
CA PRO A 127 0.96 16.47 -5.59
C PRO A 127 0.52 15.44 -4.55
N ILE A 128 1.44 14.59 -4.11
CA ILE A 128 1.19 13.70 -2.98
C ILE A 128 1.21 14.53 -1.70
N LEU A 129 0.08 14.53 -1.00
CA LEU A 129 -0.09 15.17 0.30
C LEU A 129 -0.26 14.10 1.37
N ASP A 130 0.76 13.92 2.20
CA ASP A 130 0.85 12.79 3.14
C ASP A 130 -0.36 12.70 4.07
N GLU A 131 -0.80 13.83 4.60
CA GLU A 131 -1.96 13.90 5.49
C GLU A 131 -3.23 13.37 4.81
N ILE A 132 -3.46 13.72 3.55
CA ILE A 132 -4.64 13.26 2.80
C ILE A 132 -4.58 11.75 2.61
N VAL A 133 -3.43 11.23 2.19
CA VAL A 133 -3.24 9.80 1.93
C VAL A 133 -3.39 9.00 3.23
N LEU A 134 -2.76 9.45 4.32
CA LEU A 134 -2.82 8.80 5.63
C LEU A 134 -4.24 8.84 6.22
N ASN A 135 -4.98 9.94 6.04
CA ASN A 135 -6.37 10.03 6.46
C ASN A 135 -7.27 9.07 5.68
N GLN A 136 -7.03 8.89 4.38
CA GLN A 136 -7.75 7.91 3.56
C GLN A 136 -7.45 6.47 3.99
N ILE A 137 -6.17 6.15 4.24
CA ILE A 137 -5.75 4.84 4.79
C ILE A 137 -6.46 4.57 6.13
N GLN A 138 -6.43 5.54 7.05
CA GLN A 138 -7.08 5.39 8.35
C GLN A 138 -8.58 5.17 8.21
N LYS A 139 -9.25 5.99 7.40
CA LYS A 139 -10.70 5.88 7.19
C LYS A 139 -11.07 4.49 6.69
N GLU A 140 -10.26 3.91 5.80
CA GLU A 140 -10.56 2.60 5.23
C GLU A 140 -10.27 1.45 6.20
N LEU A 141 -9.16 1.49 6.94
CA LEU A 141 -8.88 0.51 7.99
C LEU A 141 -9.95 0.54 9.10
N LEU A 142 -10.44 1.73 9.46
CA LEU A 142 -11.53 1.86 10.42
C LEU A 142 -12.85 1.28 9.89
N LYS A 143 -13.16 1.45 8.60
CA LYS A 143 -14.33 0.78 8.01
C LYS A 143 -14.19 -0.74 8.08
N LEU A 144 -13.03 -1.29 7.70
CA LEU A 144 -12.75 -2.73 7.79
C LEU A 144 -12.93 -3.24 9.23
N SER A 145 -12.44 -2.47 10.20
CA SER A 145 -12.62 -2.79 11.62
C SER A 145 -14.08 -2.86 12.05
N ALA A 146 -14.92 -1.98 11.53
CA ALA A 146 -16.35 -1.95 11.86
C ALA A 146 -17.09 -3.15 11.23
N TYR A 147 -16.76 -3.53 9.99
CA TYR A 147 -17.36 -4.69 9.33
C TYR A 147 -17.06 -6.00 10.08
N ASN A 148 -15.82 -6.18 10.53
CA ASN A 148 -15.43 -7.40 11.25
C ASN A 148 -15.99 -7.48 12.67
N SER A 149 -16.41 -6.35 13.27
CA SER A 149 -17.04 -6.33 14.60
C SER A 149 -18.54 -6.69 14.63
N LEU A 150 -19.17 -6.88 13.46
CA LEU A 150 -20.59 -7.22 13.33
C LEU A 150 -20.85 -8.74 13.23
N PHE A 151 -19.79 -9.54 13.29
CA PHE A 151 -19.81 -11.01 13.29
C PHE A 151 -19.15 -11.53 14.56
#